data_AF-A0A0K2TPR2-F1
#
_entry.id   AF-A0A0K2TPR2-F1
#
_cell.length_a   1.000
_cell.length_b   1.000
_cell.length_c   1.000
_cell.angle_alpha   90.00
_cell.angle_beta   90.00
_cell.angle_gamma   90.00
#
_symmetry.space_group_name_H-M   'P 1'
#
loop_
_entity.id
_entity.type
_entity.pdbx_description
1 polymer ?
#
loop_
_entity_poly.entity_id
_entity_poly.type
_entity_poly.pdbx_seq_one_letter_code
_entity_poly.pdbx_strand_id
1 'polypeptide(L)'
;NLDVKNTNLPLTRVRRIMKSSPDEKFISFLANDSLCNGRNKSQIEYEDLVNTVQNQRSLEFLRFILPKKMKFSEYLDMLGREGSPEKVEEFI
;
A
#
# COMPACT_ATOMS: atom_id res chain seq x y z
N ASN A 1 -25.54 -4.08 -28.15
CA ASN A 1 -24.26 -3.86 -28.87
C ASN A 1 -23.50 -2.74 -28.20
N LEU A 2 -22.68 -3.07 -27.20
CA LEU A 2 -21.74 -2.10 -26.62
C LEU A 2 -20.57 -1.98 -27.58
N ASP A 3 -20.47 -0.81 -28.18
CA ASP A 3 -19.46 -0.41 -29.13
C ASP A 3 -18.07 -0.47 -28.49
N VAL A 4 -17.30 -1.51 -28.81
CA VAL A 4 -15.90 -1.70 -28.40
C VAL A 4 -15.02 -0.73 -29.23
N LYS A 5 -15.28 0.57 -29.11
CA LYS A 5 -14.42 1.60 -29.68
C LYS A 5 -13.12 1.63 -28.89
N ASN A 6 -12.12 0.94 -29.44
CA ASN A 6 -10.70 1.23 -29.29
C ASN A 6 -10.32 1.74 -27.89
N THR A 7 -10.38 0.86 -26.90
CA THR A 7 -9.93 1.11 -25.52
C THR A 7 -8.41 1.27 -25.40
N ASN A 8 -7.69 1.21 -26.52
CA ASN A 8 -6.25 1.29 -26.56
C ASN A 8 -5.80 2.75 -26.66
N LEU A 9 -5.05 3.22 -25.67
CA LEU A 9 -4.38 4.51 -25.78
C LEU A 9 -3.43 4.49 -26.99
N PRO A 10 -3.32 5.60 -27.76
CA PRO A 10 -2.36 5.70 -28.84
C PRO A 10 -0.94 5.35 -28.38
N LEU A 11 -0.20 4.57 -29.18
CA LEU A 11 1.18 4.14 -28.86
C LEU A 11 2.09 5.32 -28.51
N THR A 12 1.88 6.48 -29.12
CA THR A 12 2.60 7.73 -28.82
C THR A 12 2.38 8.20 -27.38
N ARG A 13 1.16 8.06 -26.83
CA ARG A 13 0.82 8.38 -25.44
C ARG A 13 1.42 7.36 -24.49
N VAL A 14 1.32 6.06 -24.80
CA VAL A 14 1.92 4.99 -23.99
C VAL A 14 3.44 5.17 -23.90
N ARG A 15 4.11 5.39 -25.04
CA ARG A 15 5.56 5.61 -25.10
C ARG A 15 5.99 6.87 -24.36
N ARG A 16 5.19 7.94 -24.38
CA ARG A 16 5.46 9.15 -23.59
C ARG A 16 5.31 8.89 -22.10
N ILE A 17 4.28 8.15 -21.68
CA ILE A 17 4.07 7.78 -20.28
C ILE A 17 5.20 6.89 -19.76
N MET A 18 5.64 5.90 -20.55
CA MET A 18 6.79 5.05 -20.18
C MET A 18 8.12 5.80 -20.20
N LYS A 19 8.28 6.81 -21.06
CA LYS A 19 9.49 7.67 -21.10
C LYS A 19 9.51 8.75 -20.02
N SER A 20 8.34 9.19 -19.54
CA SER A 20 8.27 10.03 -18.34
C SER A 20 8.51 9.13 -17.14
N SER A 21 9.38 9.49 -16.19
CA SER A 21 9.68 8.72 -14.96
C SER A 21 8.38 8.19 -14.33
N PRO A 22 7.94 6.96 -14.64
CA PRO A 22 6.65 6.48 -14.19
C PRO A 22 6.67 6.31 -12.67
N ASP A 23 7.87 6.08 -12.14
CA ASP A 23 8.18 5.99 -10.73
C ASP A 23 7.86 7.29 -9.97
N GLU A 24 8.21 8.47 -10.50
CA GLU A 24 7.88 9.75 -9.87
C GLU A 24 6.37 9.97 -9.79
N LYS A 25 5.65 9.64 -10.87
CA LYS A 25 4.19 9.76 -10.91
C LYS A 25 3.51 8.74 -9.99
N PHE A 26 4.05 7.54 -9.93
CA PHE A 26 3.57 6.49 -9.04
C PHE A 26 3.76 6.88 -7.58
N ILE A 27 4.96 7.37 -7.22
CA ILE A 27 5.26 7.88 -5.87
C ILE A 27 4.34 9.06 -5.53
N SER A 28 4.14 10.00 -6.45
CA SER A 28 3.24 11.14 -6.25
C SER A 28 1.78 10.73 -6.07
N PHE A 29 1.32 9.73 -6.86
CA PHE A 29 -0.01 9.16 -6.71
C PHE A 29 -0.18 8.53 -5.34
N LEU A 30 0.73 7.64 -4.95
CA LEU A 30 0.67 6.94 -3.68
C LEU A 30 0.72 7.92 -2.50
N ALA A 31 1.61 8.92 -2.54
CA ALA A 31 1.71 9.93 -1.51
C ALA A 31 0.43 10.77 -1.37
N ASN A 32 -0.12 11.25 -2.48
CA ASN A 32 -1.36 12.03 -2.46
C ASN A 32 -2.55 11.20 -1.99
N ASP A 33 -2.69 9.96 -2.47
CA ASP A 33 -3.81 9.11 -2.08
C ASP A 33 -3.73 8.76 -0.59
N SER A 34 -2.53 8.45 -0.08
CA SER A 34 -2.32 8.23 1.35
C SER A 34 -2.55 9.48 2.20
N LEU A 35 -2.14 10.67 1.77
CA LEU A 35 -2.42 11.92 2.50
C LEU A 35 -3.92 12.26 2.50
N CYS A 36 -4.61 12.08 1.37
CA CYS A 36 -6.04 12.30 1.22
C CYS A 36 -6.86 11.36 2.12
N ASN A 37 -6.42 10.11 2.27
CA ASN A 37 -7.10 9.11 3.09
C ASN A 37 -6.59 9.06 4.54
N GLY A 38 -5.48 9.74 4.84
CA GLY A 38 -4.86 9.78 6.15
C GLY A 38 -5.54 10.72 7.14
N ARG A 39 -5.18 10.56 8.43
CA ARG A 39 -5.75 11.36 9.53
C ARG A 39 -5.28 12.81 9.50
N ASN A 40 -4.03 13.03 9.10
CA ASN A 40 -3.40 14.34 9.02
C ASN A 40 -3.24 14.78 7.56
N LYS A 41 -3.75 15.98 7.20
CA LYS A 41 -3.67 16.50 5.82
C LYS A 41 -2.36 17.22 5.50
N SER A 42 -1.45 17.36 6.47
CA SER A 42 -0.13 17.96 6.26
C SER A 42 1.02 16.97 6.36
N GLN A 43 0.78 15.74 6.81
CA GLN A 43 1.83 14.72 6.97
C GLN A 43 1.28 13.33 6.71
N ILE A 44 2.08 12.50 6.03
CA ILE A 44 1.80 11.09 5.78
C ILE A 44 2.42 10.25 6.90
N GLU A 45 1.61 9.44 7.57
CA GLU A 45 2.08 8.40 8.48
C GLU A 45 2.20 7.05 7.76
N TYR A 46 3.00 6.13 8.33
CA TYR A 46 3.16 4.78 7.78
C TYR A 46 1.81 4.05 7.65
N GLU A 47 0.93 4.23 8.63
CA GLU A 47 -0.40 3.61 8.65
C GLU A 47 -1.28 4.08 7.47
N ASP A 48 -1.11 5.33 7.02
CA ASP A 48 -1.85 5.88 5.89
C ASP A 48 -1.43 5.21 4.56
N LEU A 49 -0.12 4.98 4.39
CA LEU A 49 0.45 4.24 3.25
C LEU A 49 -0.02 2.79 3.23
N VAL A 50 0.07 2.11 4.38
CA VAL A 50 -0.39 0.72 4.52
C VAL A 50 -1.87 0.63 4.18
N ASN A 51 -2.72 1.48 4.75
CA ASN A 51 -4.16 1.43 4.49
C ASN A 51 -4.49 1.65 3.01
N THR A 52 -3.79 2.59 2.35
CA THR A 52 -3.94 2.82 0.91
C THR A 52 -3.64 1.55 0.10
N VAL A 53 -2.50 0.92 0.37
CA VAL A 53 -2.05 -0.30 -0.32
C VAL A 53 -2.96 -1.50 -0.03
N GLN A 54 -3.45 -1.64 1.20
CA GLN A 54 -4.32 -2.75 1.58
C GLN A 54 -5.72 -2.61 0.96
N ASN A 55 -6.23 -1.40 0.78
CA ASN A 55 -7.59 -1.16 0.29
C ASN A 55 -7.71 -1.11 -1.24
N GLN A 56 -6.60 -1.01 -1.97
CA GLN A 56 -6.61 -0.94 -3.44
C GLN A 56 -6.03 -2.18 -4.10
N ARG A 57 -6.84 -2.87 -4.92
CA ARG A 57 -6.41 -4.07 -5.66
C ARG A 57 -5.25 -3.80 -6.62
N SER A 58 -5.21 -2.62 -7.24
CA SER A 58 -4.12 -2.22 -8.13
C SER A 58 -2.76 -2.09 -7.42
N LEU A 59 -2.75 -2.01 -6.09
CA LEU A 59 -1.54 -1.89 -5.27
C LEU A 59 -1.16 -3.20 -4.57
N GLU A 60 -1.82 -4.32 -4.89
CA GLU A 60 -1.58 -5.61 -4.23
C GLU A 60 -0.09 -6.04 -4.25
N PHE A 61 0.62 -5.74 -5.33
CA PHE A 61 2.04 -6.04 -5.47
C PHE A 61 2.92 -5.37 -4.40
N LEU A 62 2.47 -4.26 -3.81
CA LEU A 62 3.18 -3.58 -2.73
C LEU A 62 2.96 -4.22 -1.36
N ARG A 63 1.97 -5.09 -1.17
CA ARG A 63 1.64 -5.64 0.16
C ARG A 63 2.78 -6.47 0.78
N PHE A 64 3.62 -7.07 -0.05
CA PHE A 64 4.81 -7.81 0.40
C PHE A 64 5.94 -6.87 0.82
N ILE A 65 6.00 -5.66 0.28
CA ILE A 65 7.02 -4.65 0.59
C ILE A 65 6.56 -3.74 1.75
N LEU A 66 5.25 -3.47 1.81
CA LEU A 66 4.56 -2.67 2.82
C LEU A 66 3.57 -3.55 3.60
N PRO A 67 4.08 -4.41 4.50
CA PRO A 67 3.23 -5.29 5.28
C PRO A 67 2.40 -4.49 6.29
N LYS A 68 1.21 -4.99 6.62
CA LYS A 68 0.45 -4.46 7.75
C LYS A 68 1.16 -4.82 9.04
N LYS A 69 1.54 -3.80 9.83
CA LYS A 69 2.15 -4.02 11.14
C LYS A 69 1.12 -4.63 12.09
N MET A 70 1.59 -5.58 12.88
CA MET A 70 0.83 -6.23 13.93
C MET A 70 1.67 -6.16 15.20
N LYS A 71 1.04 -5.89 16.34
CA LYS A 71 1.76 -5.98 17.61
C LYS A 71 2.00 -7.44 17.94
N PHE A 72 3.12 -7.71 18.59
CA PHE A 72 3.43 -9.06 19.04
C PHE A 72 2.36 -9.61 20.02
N SER A 73 1.80 -8.74 20.87
CA SER A 73 0.65 -9.10 21.72
C SER A 73 -0.57 -9.57 20.91
N GLU A 74 -0.90 -8.86 19.83
CA GLU A 74 -2.03 -9.25 18.96
C GLU A 74 -1.75 -10.61 18.29
N TYR A 75 -0.48 -10.89 17.95
CA TYR A 75 -0.08 -12.17 17.37
C TYR A 75 -0.22 -13.31 18.38
N LEU A 76 0.18 -13.06 19.63
CA LEU A 76 -0.02 -14.00 20.73
C LEU A 76 -1.50 -14.29 20.96
N ASP A 77 -2.36 -13.27 20.94
CA ASP A 77 -3.81 -13.42 21.01
C ASP A 77 -4.34 -14.28 19.86
N MET A 78 -3.88 -14.04 18.61
CA MET A 78 -4.25 -14.86 17.45
C MET A 78 -3.82 -16.33 17.57
N LEU A 79 -2.72 -16.61 18.28
CA LEU A 79 -2.26 -17.97 18.56
C LEU A 79 -2.98 -18.62 19.76
N GLY A 80 -3.87 -17.90 20.45
CA GLY A 80 -4.49 -18.36 21.70
C GLY A 80 -3.47 -18.53 22.83
N ARG A 81 -2.32 -17.83 22.75
CA ARG A 81 -1.28 -17.83 23.77
C ARG A 81 -1.38 -16.53 24.55
N GLU A 82 -1.88 -16.57 25.77
CA GLU A 82 -1.75 -15.43 26.67
C GLU A 82 -0.26 -15.25 27.03
N GLY A 83 0.40 -14.26 26.45
CA GLY A 83 1.82 -14.01 26.71
C GLY A 83 2.10 -12.53 26.91
N SER A 84 2.56 -12.17 28.12
CA SER A 84 3.15 -10.86 28.35
C SER A 84 4.45 -10.74 27.53
N PRO A 85 4.78 -9.54 27.01
CA PRO A 85 5.96 -9.32 26.18
C PRO A 85 7.28 -9.74 26.85
N GLU A 86 7.32 -9.80 28.19
CA GLU A 86 8.51 -10.17 28.98
C GLU A 86 8.93 -11.65 28.85
N LYS A 87 8.04 -12.56 28.44
CA LYS A 87 8.38 -14.01 28.38
C LYS A 87 8.98 -14.47 27.05
N VAL A 88 9.16 -13.56 26.10
CA VAL A 88 9.53 -13.92 24.71
C VAL A 88 10.97 -13.59 24.36
N GLU A 89 11.61 -12.67 25.09
CA GLU A 89 13.05 -12.42 24.95
C GLU A 89 13.92 -13.64 25.31
N GLU A 90 13.38 -14.65 26.00
CA GLU A 90 14.08 -15.91 26.27
C GLU A 90 14.12 -16.90 25.09
N PHE A 91 13.41 -16.64 23.99
CA PHE A 91 13.26 -17.60 22.89
C PHE A 91 13.77 -17.11 21.53
N ILE A 92 14.52 -15.99 21.47
CA ILE A 92 15.25 -15.53 20.29
C ILE A 92 16.76 -15.73 20.50
#